data_AF-A0A653J753-F1
#
_entry.id   AF-A0A653J753-F1
#
_cell.length_a   1.000
_cell.length_b   1.000
_cell.length_c   1.000
_cell.angle_alpha   90.00
_cell.angle_beta   90.00
_cell.angle_gamma   90.00
#
_symmetry.space_group_name_H-M   'P 1'
#
loop_
_entity.id
_entity.type
_entity.pdbx_description
1 polymer ?
#
loop_
_entity_poly.entity_id
_entity_poly.type
_entity_poly.pdbx_seq_one_letter_code
_entity_poly.pdbx_strand_id
1 'polypeptide(L)' 'MIATLIECCKLNGINPHQWLTATLSSLAEGHMANRVGELMPWITVA' A
#
# COMPACT_ATOMS: atom_id res chain seq x y z
N MET A 1 -0.35 2.34 -13.52
CA MET A 1 0.34 1.73 -12.37
C MET A 1 -0.42 1.94 -11.05
N ILE A 2 -0.84 3.17 -10.70
CA ILE A 2 -1.67 3.42 -9.49
C ILE A 2 -3.08 2.80 -9.56
N ALA A 3 -3.71 2.79 -10.75
CA ALA A 3 -5.06 2.24 -10.94
C ALA A 3 -5.15 0.75 -10.57
N THR A 4 -4.15 -0.05 -10.98
CA THR A 4 -4.04 -1.47 -10.64
C THR A 4 -3.90 -1.70 -9.13
N LEU A 5 -3.19 -0.82 -8.41
CA LEU A 5 -3.03 -0.91 -6.95
C LEU A 5 -4.33 -0.55 -6.22
N ILE A 6 -5.07 0.44 -6.73
CA ILE A 6 -6.40 0.78 -6.23
C ILE A 6 -7.38 -0.37 -6.44
N GLU A 7 -7.31 -1.03 -7.60
CA GLU A 7 -8.12 -2.21 -7.89
C GLU A 7 -7.77 -3.38 -6.95
N CYS A 8 -6.48 -3.62 -6.69
CA CYS A 8 -6.04 -4.59 -5.68
C CYS A 8 -6.57 -4.26 -4.27
N CYS A 9 -6.56 -2.98 -3.86
CA CYS A 9 -7.15 -2.57 -2.58
C CYS A 9 -8.63 -2.94 -2.51
N LYS A 10 -9.39 -2.65 -3.58
CA LYS A 10 -10.81 -2.99 -3.67
C LYS A 10 -11.06 -4.49 -3.58
N LEU A 11 -10.28 -5.29 -4.31
CA LEU A 11 -10.40 -6.76 -4.30
C LEU A 11 -10.09 -7.38 -2.94
N ASN A 12 -9.23 -6.74 -2.14
CA ASN A 12 -8.89 -7.17 -0.78
C ASN A 12 -9.78 -6.54 0.31
N GLY A 13 -10.81 -5.75 -0.06
CA GLY A 13 -11.68 -5.07 0.91
C GLY A 13 -11.01 -3.93 1.68
N ILE A 14 -9.88 -3.41 1.15
CA ILE A 14 -9.06 -2.39 1.78
C ILE A 14 -9.41 -1.02 1.19
N ASN A 15 -9.53 -0.01 2.05
CA ASN A 15 -9.79 1.35 1.60
C ASN A 15 -8.52 1.93 0.91
N PRO A 16 -8.58 2.26 -0.39
CA PRO A 16 -7.41 2.71 -1.15
C PRO A 16 -6.84 4.03 -0.65
N HIS A 17 -7.68 4.93 -0.10
CA HIS A 17 -7.23 6.20 0.45
C HIS A 17 -6.45 6.00 1.76
N GLN A 18 -6.91 5.10 2.62
CA GLN A 18 -6.19 4.75 3.85
C GLN A 18 -4.83 4.11 3.53
N TRP A 19 -4.82 3.13 2.62
CA TRP A 19 -3.58 2.48 2.20
C TRP A 19 -2.57 3.46 1.60
N LEU A 20 -3.02 4.34 0.70
CA LEU A 20 -2.15 5.35 0.09
C LEU A 20 -1.59 6.32 1.14
N THR A 21 -2.41 6.75 2.09
CA THR A 21 -1.99 7.67 3.16
C THR A 21 -0.96 7.03 4.09
N ALA A 22 -1.16 5.76 4.49
CA ALA A 22 -0.22 5.01 5.31
C ALA A 22 1.11 4.78 4.58
N THR A 23 1.04 4.48 3.28
CA THR A 23 2.22 4.28 2.42
C THR A 23 3.01 5.57 2.27
N LEU A 24 2.35 6.69 1.99
CA LEU A 24 2.99 8.01 1.86
C LEU A 24 3.56 8.51 3.19
N SER A 25 2.88 8.25 4.32
CA SER A 25 3.41 8.59 5.64
C SER A 25 4.67 7.79 5.95
N SER A 26 4.65 6.47 5.72
CA SER A 26 5.84 5.63 5.91
C SER A 26 7.00 6.10 5.04
N LEU A 27 6.73 6.45 3.77
CA LEU A 27 7.75 6.98 2.86
C LEU A 27 8.32 8.33 3.36
N ALA A 28 7.48 9.20 3.90
CA ALA A 28 7.89 10.47 4.49
C ALA A 28 8.71 10.29 5.78
N GLU A 29 8.47 9.22 6.54
CA GLU A 29 9.24 8.83 7.72
C GLU A 29 10.60 8.18 7.39
N GLY A 30 10.96 8.09 6.11
CA GLY A 30 12.25 7.57 5.66
C GLY A 30 12.22 6.09 5.27
N HIS A 31 11.04 5.49 5.14
CA HIS A 31 10.92 4.15 4.57
C HIS A 31 11.45 4.17 3.12
N MET A 32 12.32 3.24 2.78
CA MET A 32 12.90 3.18 1.43
C MET A 32 11.79 2.88 0.41
N ALA A 33 11.64 3.70 -0.63
CA ALA A 33 10.66 3.48 -1.70
C ALA A 33 10.75 2.08 -2.34
N ASN A 34 11.94 1.47 -2.34
CA ASN A 34 12.17 0.12 -2.85
C ASN A 34 11.55 -0.99 -1.98
N ARG A 35 11.11 -0.66 -0.76
CA ARG A 35 10.44 -1.57 0.18
C ARG A 35 8.94 -1.30 0.28
N VAL A 36 8.36 -0.51 -0.64
CA VAL A 36 6.91 -0.26 -0.67
C VAL A 36 6.09 -1.54 -0.76
N GLY A 37 6.67 -2.61 -1.32
CA GLY A 37 6.08 -3.96 -1.30
C GLY A 37 5.79 -4.46 0.12
N GLU A 38 6.64 -4.16 1.10
CA GLU A 38 6.47 -4.54 2.52
C GLU A 38 5.28 -3.82 3.18
N LEU A 39 4.90 -2.65 2.64
CA LEU A 39 3.76 -1.85 3.10
C LEU A 39 2.44 -2.26 2.43
N MET A 40 2.47 -3.25 1.52
CA MET A 40 1.25 -3.73 0.88
C MET A 40 0.49 -4.66 1.84
N PRO A 41 -0.74 -4.33 2.24
CA PRO A 41 -1.47 -5.10 3.24
C PRO A 41 -1.89 -6.51 2.78
N TRP A 42 -1.71 -6.85 1.50
CA TRP A 42 -2.01 -8.17 0.92
C TRP A 42 -0.79 -9.08 0.75
N ILE A 43 0.45 -8.61 0.98
CA ILE A 43 1.64 -9.50 0.93
C ILE A 43 1.82 -10.31 2.23
N THR A 44 1.16 -9.91 3.32
CA THR A 44 1.13 -10.66 4.57
C THR A 44 -0.08 -11.61 4.55
N VAL A 45 -0.01 -12.61 3.68
CA VAL A 45 -0.88 -13.77 3.81
C VAL A 45 -0.36 -14.61 4.98
N ALA A 46 -1.16 -14.71 6.04
CA ALA A 46 -0.98 -15.75 7.07
C ALA A 46 -1.54 -17.08 6.56
#